data_AF-A0A8T9DJV2-F1
#
_entry.id   AF-A0A8T9DJV2-F1
#
_cell.length_a   1.000
_cell.length_b   1.000
_cell.length_c   1.000
_cell.angle_alpha   90.00
_cell.angle_beta   90.00
_cell.angle_gamma   90.00
#
_symmetry.space_group_name_H-M   'P 1'
#
loop_
_entity.id
_entity.type
_entity.pdbx_description
1 polymer ?
#
loop_
_entity_poly.entity_id
_entity_poly.type
_entity_poly.pdbx_seq_one_letter_code
_entity_poly.pdbx_strand_id
1 'polypeptide(L)'
;MTAAELQQATKALAAMFSCFPQSALTDVEMQMRGYLGAVRDADLCDLQAAIQRFVRGEVRSGNAQFCPSSAQLCIEVRERRTMRELMARRAASQVLDSSPREVGERWPGEAGTERGTPSAKSKPVEN
;
A
#
# COMPACT_ATOMS: atom_id res chain seq x y z
N MET A 1 5.05 -16.22 9.74
CA MET A 1 6.18 -15.41 10.25
C MET A 1 7.45 -16.26 10.30
N THR A 2 8.58 -15.69 9.88
CA THR A 2 9.92 -16.25 10.12
C THR A 2 10.33 -16.12 11.58
N ALA A 3 11.44 -16.76 11.99
CA ALA A 3 11.95 -16.65 13.36
C ALA A 3 12.31 -15.20 13.75
N ALA A 4 12.92 -14.45 12.83
CA ALA A 4 13.24 -13.04 13.04
C ALA A 4 11.98 -12.18 13.19
N GLU A 5 10.96 -12.43 12.37
CA GLU A 5 9.67 -11.74 12.48
C GLU A 5 8.96 -12.07 13.79
N LEU A 6 9.04 -13.32 14.25
CA LEU A 6 8.46 -13.74 15.52
C LEU A 6 9.12 -13.04 16.72
N GLN A 7 10.45 -12.88 16.69
CA GLN A 7 11.17 -12.12 17.71
C GLN A 7 10.71 -10.65 17.71
N GLN A 8 10.55 -10.05 16.53
CA GLN A 8 10.09 -8.68 16.40
C GLN A 8 8.62 -8.52 16.82
N ALA A 9 7.76 -9.50 16.54
CA ALA A 9 6.37 -9.55 16.98
C ALA A 9 6.29 -9.63 18.51
N THR A 10 7.09 -10.51 19.12
CA THR A 10 7.22 -10.64 20.59
C THR A 10 7.63 -9.31 21.21
N LYS A 11 8.63 -8.63 20.64
CA LYS A 11 9.09 -7.32 21.12
C LYS A 11 8.00 -6.26 21.02
N ALA A 12 7.27 -6.23 19.91
CA ALA A 12 6.19 -5.26 19.70
C ALA A 12 5.02 -5.48 20.68
N LEU A 13 4.65 -6.75 20.94
CA LEU A 13 3.63 -7.10 21.93
C LEU A 13 4.06 -6.74 23.35
N ALA A 14 5.32 -7.00 23.72
CA ALA A 14 5.84 -6.62 25.03
C ALA A 14 5.81 -5.10 25.25
N ALA A 15 6.15 -4.33 24.20
CA ALA A 15 6.04 -2.88 24.23
C ALA A 15 4.57 -2.44 24.40
N MET A 16 3.63 -3.06 23.67
CA MET A 16 2.20 -2.79 23.83
C MET A 16 1.74 -3.05 25.28
N PHE A 17 2.08 -4.21 25.85
CA PHE A 17 1.70 -4.55 27.23
C PHE A 17 2.24 -3.54 28.25
N SER A 18 3.42 -2.98 28.01
CA SER A 18 4.03 -1.96 28.87
C SER A 18 3.31 -0.61 28.83
N CYS A 19 2.45 -0.36 27.82
CA CYS A 19 1.64 0.85 27.72
C CYS A 19 0.34 0.78 28.53
N PHE A 20 0.00 -0.38 29.11
CA PHE A 20 -1.24 -0.59 29.85
C PHE A 20 -0.97 -1.11 31.26
N PRO A 21 -1.81 -0.77 32.24
CA PRO A 21 -1.70 -1.33 33.59
C PRO A 21 -1.75 -2.87 33.53
N GLN A 22 -0.72 -3.52 34.05
CA GLN A 22 -0.66 -4.98 34.16
C GLN A 22 -1.30 -5.43 35.47
N SER A 23 -2.09 -6.49 35.41
CA SER A 23 -2.59 -7.13 36.64
C SER A 23 -1.46 -7.94 37.29
N ALA A 24 -1.33 -7.83 38.61
CA ALA A 24 -0.30 -8.55 39.37
C ALA A 24 -0.44 -10.08 39.29
N LEU A 25 -1.61 -10.60 38.88
CA LEU A 25 -1.89 -12.03 38.77
C LEU A 25 -1.72 -12.56 37.34
N THR A 26 -1.29 -11.74 36.38
CA THR A 26 -1.17 -12.16 34.99
C THR A 26 0.10 -12.96 34.76
N ASP A 27 -0.05 -14.19 34.26
CA ASP A 27 1.06 -14.94 33.66
C ASP A 27 1.40 -14.34 32.31
N VAL A 28 2.48 -13.54 32.30
CA VAL A 28 2.94 -12.79 31.11
C VAL A 28 3.39 -13.73 29.99
N GLU A 29 4.00 -14.89 30.32
CA GLU A 29 4.44 -15.84 29.30
C GLU A 29 3.24 -16.50 28.62
N MET A 30 2.25 -16.94 29.41
CA MET A 30 1.03 -17.54 28.87
C MET A 30 0.23 -16.52 28.05
N GLN A 31 0.16 -15.26 28.53
CA GLN A 31 -0.46 -14.17 27.79
C GLN A 31 0.26 -13.94 26.46
N MET A 32 1.58 -13.77 26.46
CA MET A 32 2.38 -13.56 25.25
C MET A 32 2.15 -14.69 24.23
N ARG A 33 2.18 -15.95 24.66
CA ARG A 33 1.88 -17.11 23.80
C ARG A 33 0.49 -17.04 23.21
N GLY A 34 -0.51 -16.64 23.99
CA GLY A 34 -1.88 -16.46 23.50
C GLY A 34 -2.00 -15.41 22.38
N TYR A 35 -1.32 -14.27 22.51
CA TYR A 35 -1.33 -13.24 21.47
C TYR A 35 -0.59 -13.68 20.22
N LEU A 36 0.60 -14.27 20.37
CA LEU A 36 1.39 -14.80 19.25
C LEU A 36 0.62 -15.89 18.49
N GLY A 37 -0.09 -16.77 19.19
CA GLY A 37 -0.94 -17.79 18.58
C GLY A 37 -2.08 -17.19 17.75
N ALA A 38 -2.67 -16.09 18.23
CA ALA A 38 -3.78 -15.42 17.55
C ALA A 38 -3.34 -14.73 16.24
N VAL A 39 -2.11 -14.19 16.20
CA VAL A 39 -1.57 -13.44 15.05
C VAL A 39 -0.57 -14.23 14.19
N ARG A 40 -0.45 -15.55 14.41
CA ARG A 40 0.56 -16.42 13.76
C ARG A 40 0.57 -16.30 12.23
N ASP A 41 -0.62 -16.18 11.64
CA ASP A 41 -0.83 -16.19 10.19
C ASP A 41 -0.90 -14.76 9.60
N ALA A 42 -0.54 -13.74 10.38
CA ALA A 42 -0.51 -12.35 9.96
C ALA A 42 0.89 -11.90 9.49
N ASP A 43 0.91 -10.85 8.67
CA ASP A 43 2.15 -10.15 8.31
C ASP A 43 2.63 -9.26 9.46
N LEU A 44 3.95 -9.23 9.69
CA LEU A 44 4.55 -8.43 10.77
C LEU A 44 4.23 -6.93 10.64
N CYS A 45 4.20 -6.41 9.42
CA CYS A 45 3.89 -5.01 9.15
C CYS A 45 2.48 -4.63 9.64
N ASP A 46 1.48 -5.48 9.36
CA ASP A 46 0.10 -5.24 9.77
C ASP A 46 -0.04 -5.34 11.29
N LEU A 47 0.66 -6.30 11.92
CA LEU A 47 0.73 -6.42 13.37
C LEU A 47 1.28 -5.16 14.03
N GLN A 48 2.42 -4.66 13.55
CA GLN A 48 3.04 -3.44 14.09
C GLN A 48 2.15 -2.22 13.90
N ALA A 49 1.51 -2.09 12.74
CA ALA A 49 0.56 -1.01 12.48
C ALA A 49 -0.65 -1.08 13.41
N ALA A 50 -1.21 -2.27 13.66
CA ALA A 50 -2.32 -2.46 14.60
C ALA A 50 -1.92 -2.09 16.04
N ILE A 51 -0.76 -2.56 16.51
CA ILE A 51 -0.24 -2.25 17.84
C ILE A 51 -0.09 -0.73 18.03
N GLN A 52 0.48 -0.03 17.05
CA GLN A 52 0.65 1.43 17.12
C GLN A 52 -0.69 2.15 17.27
N ARG A 53 -1.74 1.68 16.59
CA ARG A 53 -3.09 2.26 16.70
C ARG A 53 -3.68 2.10 18.09
N PHE A 54 -3.48 0.94 18.73
CA PHE A 54 -3.92 0.74 20.12
C PHE A 54 -3.15 1.64 21.08
N VAL A 55 -1.83 1.72 20.96
CA VAL A 55 -0.99 2.56 21.82
C VAL A 55 -1.35 4.04 21.70
N ARG A 56 -1.76 4.49 20.50
CA ARG A 56 -2.19 5.87 20.24
C ARG A 56 -3.68 6.14 20.52
N GLY A 57 -4.46 5.13 20.89
CA GLY A 57 -5.90 5.27 21.09
C GLY A 57 -6.70 5.56 19.80
N GLU A 58 -6.18 5.15 18.63
CA GLU A 58 -6.82 5.37 17.32
C GLU A 58 -7.87 4.32 16.96
N VAL A 59 -7.99 3.25 17.76
CA VAL A 59 -8.95 2.16 17.57
C VAL A 59 -10.27 2.51 18.25
N ARG A 60 -11.33 2.66 17.46
CA ARG A 60 -12.64 3.17 17.93
C ARG A 60 -13.46 2.15 18.71
N SER A 61 -13.17 0.86 18.57
CA SER A 61 -13.98 -0.26 19.08
C SER A 61 -13.51 -0.82 20.42
N GLY A 62 -12.56 -0.15 21.10
CA GLY A 62 -11.98 -0.63 22.36
C GLY A 62 -11.99 0.43 23.47
N ASN A 63 -11.95 -0.04 24.72
CA ASN A 63 -11.65 0.84 25.85
C ASN A 63 -10.14 1.09 25.91
N ALA A 64 -9.71 2.32 25.65
CA ALA A 64 -8.30 2.72 25.64
C ALA A 64 -7.62 2.66 27.03
N GLN A 65 -8.38 2.44 28.11
CA GLN A 65 -7.84 2.29 29.47
C GLN A 65 -7.21 0.92 29.73
N PHE A 66 -7.55 -0.09 28.92
CA PHE A 66 -7.10 -1.46 29.10
C PHE A 66 -6.34 -1.96 27.88
N CYS A 67 -5.42 -2.89 28.10
CA CYS A 67 -4.75 -3.59 27.02
C CYS A 67 -5.82 -4.25 26.12
N PRO A 68 -5.74 -4.10 24.79
CA PRO A 68 -6.67 -4.77 23.89
C PRO A 68 -6.53 -6.28 24.05
N SER A 69 -7.64 -7.01 24.03
CA SER A 69 -7.64 -8.48 24.00
C SER A 69 -6.98 -9.02 22.72
N SER A 70 -6.54 -10.28 22.75
CA SER A 70 -5.98 -10.95 21.56
C SER A 70 -6.96 -10.97 20.38
N ALA A 71 -8.26 -11.11 20.64
CA ALA A 71 -9.31 -11.02 19.61
C ALA A 71 -9.39 -9.63 18.98
N GLN A 72 -9.38 -8.57 19.79
CA GLN A 72 -9.38 -7.18 19.30
C GLN A 72 -8.14 -6.88 18.47
N LEU A 73 -6.98 -7.36 18.90
CA LEU A 73 -5.74 -7.25 18.13
C LEU A 73 -5.88 -7.93 16.76
N CYS A 74 -6.37 -9.18 16.72
CA CYS A 74 -6.53 -9.90 15.46
C CYS A 74 -7.50 -9.23 14.49
N ILE A 75 -8.57 -8.62 14.98
CA ILE A 75 -9.50 -7.86 14.15
C ILE A 75 -8.79 -6.67 13.51
N GLU A 76 -8.10 -5.85 14.30
CA GLU A 76 -7.39 -4.67 13.79
C GLU A 76 -6.27 -5.05 12.81
N VAL A 77 -5.55 -6.15 13.06
CA VAL A 77 -4.52 -6.67 12.13
C VAL A 77 -5.13 -7.06 10.78
N ARG A 78 -6.29 -7.72 10.79
CA ARG A 78 -7.01 -8.06 9.54
C ARG A 78 -7.46 -6.79 8.81
N GLU A 79 -7.95 -5.79 9.53
CA GLU A 79 -8.30 -4.50 8.93
C GLU A 79 -7.09 -3.81 8.30
N ARG A 80 -5.92 -3.83 8.95
CA ARG A 80 -4.68 -3.26 8.40
C ARG A 80 -4.28 -3.97 7.12
N ARG A 81 -4.34 -5.29 7.11
CA ARG A 81 -4.10 -6.10 5.91
C ARG A 81 -5.03 -5.71 4.78
N THR A 82 -6.35 -5.67 5.03
CA THR A 82 -7.35 -5.29 4.02
C THR A 82 -7.09 -3.89 3.47
N MET A 83 -6.80 -2.91 4.33
CA MET A 83 -6.52 -1.54 3.90
C MET A 83 -5.24 -1.45 3.05
N ARG A 84 -4.18 -2.15 3.44
CA ARG A 84 -2.92 -2.24 2.67
C ARG A 84 -3.14 -2.87 1.30
N GLU A 85 -3.86 -3.99 1.24
CA GLU A 85 -4.18 -4.67 -0.01
C GLU A 85 -5.04 -3.78 -0.94
N LEU A 86 -6.01 -3.05 -0.40
CA LEU A 86 -6.82 -2.09 -1.16
C LEU A 86 -5.97 -0.93 -1.72
N MET A 87 -5.07 -0.38 -0.91
CA MET A 87 -4.15 0.68 -1.35
C MET A 87 -3.20 0.19 -2.45
N ALA A 88 -2.63 -1.01 -2.30
CA ALA A 88 -1.75 -1.61 -3.30
C ALA A 88 -2.47 -1.85 -4.63
N ARG A 89 -3.72 -2.35 -4.58
CA ARG A 89 -4.56 -2.53 -5.77
C ARG A 89 -4.83 -1.21 -6.48
N ARG A 90 -5.18 -0.15 -5.74
CA ARG A 90 -5.40 1.19 -6.32
C ARG A 90 -4.14 1.78 -6.94
N ALA A 91 -2.98 1.58 -6.32
CA ALA A 91 -1.70 2.04 -6.87
C ALA A 91 -1.37 1.32 -8.18
N ALA A 92 -1.56 0.00 -8.24
CA ALA A 92 -1.33 -0.78 -9.45
C ALA A 92 -2.25 -0.36 -10.61
N SER A 93 -3.54 -0.10 -10.33
CA SER A 93 -4.48 0.38 -11.35
C SER A 93 -4.12 1.75 -11.93
N GLN A 94 -3.60 2.67 -11.11
CA GLN A 94 -3.16 4.00 -11.57
C GLN A 94 -1.92 3.93 -12.48
N VAL A 95 -1.00 3.00 -12.21
CA VAL A 95 0.19 2.80 -13.07
C VAL A 95 -0.20 2.29 -14.45
N LEU A 96 -1.21 1.43 -14.56
CA LEU A 96 -1.69 0.92 -15.86
C LEU A 96 -2.38 1.99 -16.71
N ASP A 97 -3.15 2.89 -16.08
CA ASP A 97 -3.84 4.01 -16.76
C ASP A 97 -2.87 5.10 -17.24
N SER A 98 -1.67 5.18 -16.67
CA SER A 98 -0.65 6.19 -16.99
C SER A 98 0.25 5.85 -18.18
N SER A 99 -0.05 4.80 -18.96
CA SER A 99 0.72 4.49 -20.17
C SER A 99 0.55 5.64 -21.20
N PRO A 100 1.63 6.22 -21.75
CA PRO A 100 1.51 7.19 -22.82
C PRO A 100 0.82 6.50 -24.00
N ARG A 101 -0.34 6.99 -24.42
CA ARG A 101 -0.91 6.63 -25.72
C ARG A 101 0.08 7.14 -26.76
N GLU A 102 0.93 6.27 -27.29
CA GLU A 102 1.65 6.58 -28.51
C GLU A 102 0.61 6.83 -29.61
N VAL A 103 0.41 8.11 -29.94
CA VAL A 103 -0.34 8.56 -31.11
C VAL A 103 0.43 8.09 -32.34
N GLY A 104 0.13 6.87 -32.77
CA GLY A 104 0.67 6.28 -33.99
C GLY A 104 -0.39 6.21 -35.07
N GLU A 105 -0.59 7.30 -35.83
CA GLU A 105 -1.23 7.24 -37.15
C GLU A 105 -0.58 8.25 -38.12
N ARG A 106 0.52 7.85 -38.76
CA ARG A 106 0.95 8.42 -40.05
C ARG A 106 0.76 7.34 -41.11
N TRP A 107 -0.23 7.53 -41.98
CA TRP A 107 -0.56 6.66 -43.11
C TRP A 107 0.60 6.62 -44.14
N PRO A 108 0.87 5.47 -44.79
CA PRO A 108 1.90 5.37 -45.81
C PRO A 108 1.30 5.81 -47.16
N GLY A 109 1.68 6.99 -47.64
CA GLY A 109 1.20 7.45 -48.94
C GLY A 109 1.49 8.89 -49.29
N GLU A 110 2.72 9.37 -49.08
CA GLU A 110 3.18 10.64 -49.65
C GLU A 110 4.62 10.43 -50.13
N ALA A 111 4.75 10.10 -51.41
CA ALA A 111 6.02 10.02 -52.11
C ALA A 111 6.58 11.44 -52.30
N GLY A 112 7.53 11.82 -51.46
CA GLY A 112 8.33 13.01 -51.68
C GLY A 112 9.28 12.81 -52.86
N THR A 113 8.91 13.31 -54.04
CA THR A 113 9.87 13.63 -55.10
C THR A 113 10.01 15.13 -55.18
N GLU A 114 11.07 15.62 -54.55
CA GLU A 114 11.56 16.98 -54.71
C GLU A 114 12.18 17.16 -56.11
N ARG A 115 11.67 18.10 -56.91
CA ARG A 115 12.48 19.10 -57.64
C ARG A 115 11.66 19.88 -58.68
N GLY A 116 11.90 21.19 -58.69
CA GLY A 116 12.01 21.93 -59.95
C GLY A 116 10.91 22.95 -60.19
N THR A 117 11.04 24.12 -59.56
CA THR A 117 10.59 25.36 -60.20
C THR A 117 11.53 25.67 -61.38
N PRO A 118 10.97 26.04 -62.54
CA PRO A 118 11.58 27.12 -63.30
C PRO A 118 10.55 28.19 -63.66
N SER A 119 10.77 29.36 -63.07
CA SER A 119 10.81 30.68 -63.72
C SER A 119 9.91 30.86 -64.97
N ALA A 120 8.71 31.43 -64.76
CA ALA A 120 7.89 31.94 -65.84
C ALA A 120 8.47 33.27 -66.36
N LYS A 121 9.01 33.24 -67.59
CA LYS A 121 9.37 34.43 -68.35
C LYS A 121 8.36 34.65 -69.48
N SER A 122 7.84 35.88 -69.49
CA SER A 122 7.42 36.65 -70.67
C SER A 122 6.01 36.42 -71.25
N LYS A 123 5.21 37.49 -71.12
CA LYS A 123 3.99 37.82 -71.89
C LYS A 123 4.32 37.96 -73.40
N PRO A 124 3.32 37.98 -74.29
CA PRO A 124 2.55 39.22 -74.53
C PRO A 124 1.03 38.99 -74.60
N VAL A 125 0.28 40.04 -74.25
CA VAL A 125 -1.16 40.15 -74.53
C VAL A 125 -1.31 41.16 -75.68
N GLU A 126 -1.87 40.70 -76.80
CA GLU A 126 -2.45 41.54 -77.83
C GLU A 126 -3.88 41.89 -77.40
N ASN A 127 -4.13 43.16 -77.11
CA ASN A 127 -4.99 44.07 -77.89
C ASN A 127 -5.23 45.36 -77.09
#